data_AF-A0A3Q9EDR8-F1
#
_entry.id   AF-A0A3Q9EDR8-F1
#
_cell.length_a   1.000
_cell.length_b   1.000
_cell.length_c   1.000
_cell.angle_alpha   90.00
_cell.angle_beta   90.00
_cell.angle_gamma   90.00
#
_symmetry.space_group_name_H-M   'P 1'
#
loop_
_entity.id
_entity.type
_entity.pdbx_description
1 polymer ?
#
loop_
_entity_poly.entity_id
_entity_poly.type
_entity_poly.pdbx_seq_one_letter_code
_entity_poly.pdbx_strand_id
1 'polypeptide(L)'
;MSANDSTRGADATTQVVPDRRLAYTLLGSNADVEQIIEAVAGHLGDDCEFGLTVLIDDVAPLLVGAGREAVEALVDGLAETLDGCRGSVVVGCSLTESTAASVAALFDPRTDVDQIDHPVAVELAALRRDDPTTFGYVRRHWWEAQAAIEGCERNYPQAKQAHTGLSDPETTPRTLGMTLSGLATLGVLETWGETVGPTRYDLTAYDPGRMWAVGATLAADRTDGEPTND
;
A
#
# COMPACT_ATOMS: atom_id res chain seq x y z
N MET A 1 -43.30 -22.28 30.38
CA MET A 1 -42.02 -22.03 31.07
C MET A 1 -41.00 -21.85 29.96
N SER A 2 -40.70 -20.60 29.60
CA SER A 2 -39.84 -20.24 28.47
C SER A 2 -38.42 -20.75 28.69
N ALA A 3 -37.91 -21.50 27.71
CA ALA A 3 -36.48 -21.61 27.49
C ALA A 3 -36.05 -20.35 26.73
N ASN A 4 -35.12 -19.58 27.30
CA ASN A 4 -34.44 -18.51 26.60
C ASN A 4 -33.55 -19.14 25.53
N ASP A 5 -33.92 -18.97 24.27
CA ASP A 5 -33.02 -19.13 23.13
C ASP A 5 -32.19 -17.85 23.03
N SER A 6 -30.89 -17.98 23.30
CA SER A 6 -29.92 -16.89 23.21
C SER A 6 -29.05 -17.11 21.98
N THR A 7 -29.64 -16.96 20.80
CA THR A 7 -28.91 -16.74 19.54
C THR A 7 -28.95 -15.25 19.23
N ARG A 8 -28.11 -14.48 19.94
CA ARG A 8 -27.85 -13.07 19.62
C ARG A 8 -26.73 -13.05 18.59
N GLY A 9 -27.11 -12.97 17.31
CA GLY A 9 -26.18 -12.59 16.24
C GLY A 9 -25.64 -11.18 16.52
N ALA A 10 -24.40 -10.93 16.12
CA ALA A 10 -23.83 -9.58 16.19
C ALA A 10 -24.70 -8.64 15.33
N ASP A 11 -25.21 -7.56 15.92
CA ASP A 11 -26.11 -6.59 15.25
C ASP A 11 -25.35 -5.85 14.15
N ALA A 12 -25.35 -6.42 12.93
CA ALA A 12 -24.96 -5.69 11.73
C ALA A 12 -25.98 -4.56 11.51
N THR A 13 -25.50 -3.32 11.42
CA THR A 13 -26.38 -2.16 11.25
C THR A 13 -26.09 -1.50 9.91
N THR A 14 -27.05 -1.55 8.99
CA THR A 14 -26.95 -0.88 7.69
C THR A 14 -27.73 0.44 7.72
N GLN A 15 -27.10 1.51 7.24
CA GLN A 15 -27.78 2.76 6.94
C GLN A 15 -27.65 3.10 5.46
N VAL A 16 -28.77 3.50 4.85
CA VAL A 16 -28.86 3.89 3.45
C VAL A 16 -29.07 5.40 3.37
N VAL A 17 -28.31 6.07 2.51
CA VAL A 17 -28.43 7.49 2.17
C VAL A 17 -28.85 7.59 0.70
N PRO A 18 -30.16 7.58 0.40
CA PRO A 18 -30.68 7.42 -0.96
C PRO A 18 -30.20 8.51 -1.92
N ASP A 19 -30.18 9.76 -1.45
CA ASP A 19 -29.77 10.93 -2.25
C ASP A 19 -28.29 10.90 -2.66
N ARG A 20 -27.48 10.07 -1.99
CA ARG A 20 -26.06 9.88 -2.27
C ARG A 20 -25.73 8.52 -2.87
N ARG A 21 -26.74 7.66 -3.10
CA ARG A 21 -26.57 6.27 -3.55
C ARG A 21 -25.55 5.49 -2.72
N LEU A 22 -25.52 5.77 -1.41
CA LEU A 22 -24.57 5.20 -0.47
C LEU A 22 -25.31 4.31 0.52
N ALA A 23 -24.82 3.10 0.72
CA ALA A 23 -25.17 2.27 1.86
C ALA A 23 -23.88 2.00 2.64
N TYR A 24 -23.91 2.15 3.95
CA TYR A 24 -22.81 1.74 4.81
C TYR A 24 -23.33 0.71 5.81
N THR A 25 -22.58 -0.38 5.96
CA THR A 25 -22.89 -1.47 6.88
C THR A 25 -21.80 -1.55 7.93
N LEU A 26 -22.19 -1.38 9.19
CA LEU A 26 -21.30 -1.65 10.32
C LEU A 26 -21.48 -3.09 10.74
N LEU A 27 -20.42 -3.88 10.60
CA LEU A 27 -20.36 -5.25 11.07
C LEU A 27 -19.80 -5.28 12.50
N GLY A 28 -20.21 -6.27 13.28
CA GLY A 28 -19.70 -6.44 14.65
C GLY A 28 -18.20 -6.70 14.69
N SER A 29 -17.58 -6.51 15.85
CA SER A 29 -16.12 -6.59 16.05
C SER A 29 -15.48 -7.96 15.75
N ASN A 30 -16.28 -8.98 15.44
CA ASN A 30 -15.83 -10.35 15.16
C ASN A 30 -16.42 -10.88 13.84
N ALA A 31 -16.79 -10.01 12.90
CA ALA A 31 -17.23 -10.46 11.60
C ALA A 31 -16.10 -11.22 10.89
N ASP A 32 -16.38 -12.45 10.50
CA ASP A 32 -15.47 -13.25 9.69
C ASP A 32 -15.61 -12.89 8.20
N VAL A 33 -14.71 -13.42 7.38
CA VAL A 33 -14.66 -13.14 5.94
C VAL A 33 -15.97 -13.52 5.24
N GLU A 34 -16.54 -14.68 5.59
CA GLU A 34 -17.79 -15.17 4.98
C GLU A 34 -18.97 -14.24 5.29
N GLN A 35 -19.09 -13.76 6.53
CA GLN A 35 -20.13 -12.82 6.94
C GLN A 35 -20.02 -11.48 6.20
N ILE A 36 -18.79 -10.99 5.95
CA ILE A 36 -18.59 -9.74 5.20
C ILE A 36 -19.04 -9.93 3.75
N ILE A 37 -18.66 -11.04 3.11
CA ILE A 37 -19.04 -11.35 1.73
C ILE A 37 -20.56 -11.52 1.60
N GLU A 38 -21.18 -12.29 2.51
CA GLU A 38 -22.63 -12.49 2.54
C GLU A 38 -23.38 -11.16 2.72
N ALA A 39 -22.87 -10.28 3.59
CA ALA A 39 -23.45 -8.96 3.78
C ALA A 39 -23.40 -8.12 2.50
N VAL A 40 -22.30 -8.15 1.74
CA VAL A 40 -22.22 -7.45 0.44
C VAL A 40 -23.17 -8.08 -0.58
N ALA A 41 -23.14 -9.41 -0.73
CA ALA A 41 -23.98 -10.14 -1.66
C ALA A 41 -25.48 -9.89 -1.42
N GLY A 42 -25.90 -9.80 -0.16
CA GLY A 42 -27.30 -9.49 0.21
C GLY A 42 -27.79 -8.11 -0.23
N HIS A 43 -26.89 -7.19 -0.59
CA HIS A 43 -27.23 -5.87 -1.13
C HIS A 43 -27.12 -5.79 -2.65
N LEU A 44 -26.56 -6.82 -3.30
CA LEU A 44 -26.56 -6.93 -4.75
C LEU A 44 -27.95 -7.37 -5.21
N GLY A 45 -28.57 -6.57 -6.06
CA GLY A 45 -29.78 -6.98 -6.78
C GLY A 45 -29.42 -7.82 -8.02
N ASP A 46 -30.42 -8.52 -8.57
CA ASP A 46 -30.26 -9.33 -9.80
C ASP A 46 -29.79 -8.51 -11.02
N ASP A 47 -30.03 -7.19 -11.01
CA ASP A 47 -29.64 -6.25 -12.06
C ASP A 47 -28.57 -5.27 -11.54
N CYS A 48 -27.29 -5.64 -11.66
CA CYS A 48 -26.14 -4.74 -11.47
C CYS A 48 -25.99 -3.75 -12.65
N GLU A 49 -27.06 -3.02 -12.99
CA GLU A 49 -27.06 -2.11 -14.15
C GLU A 49 -26.13 -0.90 -13.94
N PHE A 50 -25.88 -0.53 -12.67
CA PHE A 50 -24.98 0.54 -12.28
C PHE A 50 -23.69 -0.04 -11.69
N GLY A 51 -22.54 0.48 -12.12
CA GLY A 51 -21.26 0.10 -11.54
C GLY A 51 -21.27 0.33 -10.03
N LEU A 52 -20.88 -0.69 -9.26
CA LEU A 52 -20.89 -0.67 -7.81
C LEU A 52 -19.48 -0.57 -7.26
N THR A 53 -19.23 0.35 -6.33
CA THR A 53 -17.98 0.36 -5.58
C THR A 53 -18.24 -0.09 -4.15
N VAL A 54 -17.57 -1.17 -3.74
CA VAL A 54 -17.54 -1.63 -2.35
C VAL A 54 -16.33 -0.99 -1.68
N LEU A 55 -16.59 -0.18 -0.65
CA LEU A 55 -15.55 0.43 0.17
C LEU A 55 -15.41 -0.34 1.48
N ILE A 56 -14.23 -0.91 1.71
CA ILE A 56 -13.82 -1.39 3.04
C ILE A 56 -13.03 -0.26 3.69
N ASP A 57 -13.52 0.26 4.82
CA ASP A 57 -12.93 1.43 5.49
C ASP A 57 -11.52 1.16 6.02
N ASP A 58 -11.33 0.06 6.75
CA ASP A 58 -10.01 -0.34 7.26
C ASP A 58 -9.92 -1.87 7.42
N VAL A 59 -8.98 -2.49 6.69
CA VAL A 59 -8.67 -3.93 6.85
C VAL A 59 -7.65 -4.21 7.96
N ALA A 60 -7.03 -3.20 8.57
CA ALA A 60 -6.03 -3.40 9.62
C ALA A 60 -6.53 -4.30 10.78
N PRO A 61 -7.77 -4.17 11.29
CA PRO A 61 -8.27 -5.08 12.32
C PRO A 61 -8.34 -6.55 11.87
N LEU A 62 -8.77 -6.80 10.63
CA LEU A 62 -8.81 -8.14 10.05
C LEU A 62 -7.41 -8.69 9.84
N LEU A 63 -6.48 -7.85 9.38
CA LEU A 63 -5.09 -8.21 9.18
C LEU A 63 -4.40 -8.59 10.49
N VAL A 64 -4.66 -7.86 11.58
CA VAL A 64 -4.11 -8.14 12.91
C VAL A 64 -4.77 -9.38 13.54
N GLY A 65 -6.08 -9.56 13.38
CA GLY A 65 -6.83 -10.63 14.03
C GLY A 65 -6.76 -11.98 13.32
N ALA A 66 -6.79 -11.99 11.99
CA ALA A 66 -6.89 -13.19 11.15
C ALA A 66 -5.74 -13.35 10.15
N GLY A 67 -4.86 -12.35 10.02
CA GLY A 67 -3.69 -12.42 9.18
C GLY A 67 -3.95 -12.09 7.71
N ARG A 68 -2.89 -12.21 6.92
CA ARG A 68 -2.87 -11.83 5.49
C ARG A 68 -3.84 -12.64 4.64
N GLU A 69 -3.85 -13.96 4.82
CA GLU A 69 -4.66 -14.89 4.02
C GLU A 69 -6.17 -14.58 4.14
N ALA A 70 -6.61 -14.07 5.30
CA ALA A 70 -7.99 -13.65 5.49
C ALA A 70 -8.35 -12.39 4.69
N VAL A 71 -7.42 -11.44 4.57
CA VAL A 71 -7.62 -10.24 3.74
C VAL A 71 -7.61 -10.60 2.25
N GLU A 72 -6.70 -11.49 1.83
CA GLU A 72 -6.67 -12.03 0.45
C GLU A 72 -8.02 -12.71 0.12
N ALA A 73 -8.47 -13.63 0.98
CA ALA A 73 -9.76 -14.31 0.80
C ALA A 73 -10.95 -13.35 0.77
N LEU A 74 -10.90 -12.26 1.55
CA LEU A 74 -11.93 -11.22 1.52
C LEU A 74 -11.93 -10.47 0.18
N VAL A 75 -10.77 -10.00 -0.28
CA VAL A 75 -10.67 -9.25 -1.55
C VAL A 75 -11.06 -10.14 -2.72
N ASP A 76 -10.59 -11.38 -2.76
CA ASP A 76 -10.94 -12.36 -3.81
C ASP A 76 -12.44 -12.66 -3.79
N GLY A 77 -13.01 -12.95 -2.62
CA GLY A 77 -14.44 -13.23 -2.49
C GLY A 77 -15.32 -12.05 -2.86
N LEU A 78 -14.90 -10.81 -2.57
CA LEU A 78 -15.60 -9.61 -3.02
C LEU A 78 -15.46 -9.40 -4.53
N ALA A 79 -14.28 -9.64 -5.10
CA ALA A 79 -14.07 -9.56 -6.54
C ALA A 79 -14.96 -10.57 -7.30
N GLU A 80 -15.04 -11.81 -6.81
CA GLU A 80 -15.95 -12.84 -7.33
C GLU A 80 -17.42 -12.42 -7.21
N THR A 81 -17.79 -11.87 -6.06
CA THR A 81 -19.16 -11.39 -5.78
C THR A 81 -19.57 -10.24 -6.71
N LEU A 82 -18.61 -9.41 -7.12
CA LEU A 82 -18.83 -8.29 -8.04
C LEU A 82 -18.59 -8.64 -9.51
N ASP A 83 -18.24 -9.90 -9.81
CA ASP A 83 -18.01 -10.33 -11.18
C ASP A 83 -19.29 -10.15 -12.01
N GLY A 84 -19.14 -9.57 -13.21
CA GLY A 84 -20.28 -9.18 -14.05
C GLY A 84 -20.99 -7.87 -13.68
N CYS A 85 -20.71 -7.24 -12.53
CA CYS A 85 -21.42 -6.05 -12.04
C CYS A 85 -20.76 -4.68 -12.39
N ARG A 86 -19.79 -4.62 -13.32
CA ARG A 86 -18.91 -3.44 -13.53
C ARG A 86 -18.44 -2.83 -12.19
N GLY A 87 -18.17 -3.70 -11.22
CA GLY A 87 -17.89 -3.30 -9.85
C GLY A 87 -16.41 -3.07 -9.59
N SER A 88 -16.11 -2.41 -8.47
CA SER A 88 -14.75 -2.27 -7.93
C SER A 88 -14.75 -2.42 -6.41
N VAL A 89 -13.63 -2.86 -5.86
CA VAL A 89 -13.38 -2.90 -4.42
C VAL A 89 -12.32 -1.85 -4.11
N VAL A 90 -12.61 -0.97 -3.16
CA VAL A 90 -11.64 -0.02 -2.60
C VAL A 90 -11.40 -0.43 -1.16
N VAL A 91 -10.13 -0.61 -0.81
CA VAL A 91 -9.72 -1.06 0.52
C VAL A 91 -8.89 0.02 1.18
N GLY A 92 -9.42 0.58 2.27
CA GLY A 92 -8.62 1.38 3.19
C GLY A 92 -7.82 0.47 4.12
N CYS A 93 -6.62 0.93 4.47
CA CYS A 93 -5.77 0.24 5.43
C CYS A 93 -4.94 1.23 6.25
N SER A 94 -5.05 1.13 7.57
CA SER A 94 -4.17 1.87 8.48
C SER A 94 -2.74 1.31 8.41
N LEU A 95 -1.81 2.11 7.89
CA LEU A 95 -0.38 1.80 7.87
C LEU A 95 0.27 2.15 9.21
N THR A 96 0.54 1.12 10.01
CA THR A 96 1.20 1.21 11.33
C THR A 96 2.45 0.33 11.34
N GLU A 97 3.31 0.48 12.34
CA GLU A 97 4.46 -0.44 12.51
C GLU A 97 4.04 -1.92 12.53
N SER A 98 2.89 -2.24 13.14
CA SER A 98 2.38 -3.61 13.21
C SER A 98 1.79 -4.15 11.90
N THR A 99 1.35 -3.27 10.99
CA THR A 99 0.69 -3.68 9.74
C THR A 99 1.56 -3.48 8.50
N ALA A 100 2.61 -2.67 8.56
CA ALA A 100 3.44 -2.28 7.43
C ALA A 100 3.97 -3.46 6.61
N ALA A 101 4.52 -4.49 7.25
CA ALA A 101 5.06 -5.66 6.55
C ALA A 101 3.95 -6.43 5.80
N SER A 102 2.77 -6.56 6.41
CA SER A 102 1.65 -7.27 5.82
C SER A 102 0.99 -6.46 4.70
N VAL A 103 0.87 -5.14 4.84
CA VAL A 103 0.40 -4.23 3.78
C VAL A 103 1.34 -4.27 2.59
N ALA A 104 2.65 -4.18 2.83
CA ALA A 104 3.66 -4.23 1.76
C ALA A 104 3.68 -5.56 1.00
N ALA A 105 3.26 -6.65 1.64
CA ALA A 105 3.14 -7.96 1.02
C ALA A 105 1.81 -8.19 0.29
N LEU A 106 0.79 -7.36 0.55
CA LEU A 106 -0.54 -7.46 -0.04
C LEU A 106 -0.71 -6.56 -1.26
N PHE A 107 -0.15 -5.35 -1.20
CA PHE A 107 -0.41 -4.31 -2.18
C PHE A 107 0.91 -3.86 -2.81
N ASP A 108 1.02 -3.97 -4.13
CA ASP A 108 2.12 -3.37 -4.88
C ASP A 108 1.96 -1.84 -4.86
N PRO A 109 2.90 -1.10 -4.25
CA PRO A 109 2.80 0.35 -4.17
C PRO A 109 2.81 1.04 -5.54
N ARG A 110 3.15 0.34 -6.63
CA ARG A 110 3.15 0.89 -7.99
C ARG A 110 1.80 0.88 -8.66
N THR A 111 0.92 -0.06 -8.32
CA THR A 111 -0.29 -0.37 -9.08
C THR A 111 -1.55 -0.41 -8.25
N ASP A 112 -1.43 -0.71 -6.95
CA ASP A 112 -2.59 -1.06 -6.13
C ASP A 112 -2.98 0.07 -5.17
N VAL A 113 -2.21 1.17 -5.15
CA VAL A 113 -2.41 2.29 -4.21
C VAL A 113 -2.81 3.56 -4.96
N ASP A 114 -4.05 3.98 -4.76
CA ASP A 114 -4.58 5.24 -5.31
C ASP A 114 -4.23 6.46 -4.44
N GLN A 115 -4.30 6.31 -3.11
CA GLN A 115 -4.05 7.39 -2.16
C GLN A 115 -3.34 6.87 -0.90
N ILE A 116 -2.47 7.69 -0.34
CA ILE A 116 -1.82 7.43 0.94
C ILE A 116 -1.77 8.71 1.78
N ASP A 117 -2.17 8.61 3.04
CA ASP A 117 -1.95 9.66 4.04
C ASP A 117 -0.77 9.26 4.93
N HIS A 118 0.43 9.72 4.57
CA HIS A 118 1.66 9.38 5.29
C HIS A 118 2.61 10.59 5.35
N PRO A 119 3.33 10.81 6.47
CA PRO A 119 4.25 11.94 6.63
C PRO A 119 5.30 12.10 5.52
N VAL A 120 5.66 10.99 4.86
CA VAL A 120 6.61 10.97 3.75
C VAL A 120 6.19 11.85 2.57
N ALA A 121 4.89 12.13 2.40
CA ALA A 121 4.41 13.05 1.37
C ALA A 121 4.94 14.47 1.58
N VAL A 122 5.01 14.93 2.83
CA VAL A 122 5.56 16.24 3.19
C VAL A 122 7.07 16.28 2.92
N GLU A 123 7.77 15.19 3.24
CA GLU A 123 9.22 15.07 3.04
C GLU A 123 9.58 14.98 1.56
N LEU A 124 8.80 14.26 0.75
CA LEU A 124 8.95 14.20 -0.70
C LEU A 124 8.69 15.57 -1.34
N ALA A 125 7.68 16.30 -0.88
CA ALA A 125 7.42 17.67 -1.33
C ALA A 125 8.58 18.62 -0.96
N ALA A 126 9.19 18.44 0.22
CA ALA A 126 10.37 19.19 0.62
C ALA A 126 11.58 18.83 -0.27
N LEU A 127 11.84 17.54 -0.51
CA LEU A 127 12.92 17.08 -1.39
C LEU A 127 12.74 17.62 -2.82
N ARG A 128 11.53 17.60 -3.36
CA ARG A 128 11.19 18.18 -4.69
C ARG A 128 11.54 19.66 -4.79
N ARG A 129 11.33 20.41 -3.71
CA ARG A 129 11.57 21.86 -3.63
C ARG A 129 13.06 22.18 -3.42
N ASP A 130 13.72 21.45 -2.52
CA ASP A 130 15.08 21.76 -2.06
C ASP A 130 16.17 21.12 -2.94
N ASP A 131 15.94 19.91 -3.44
CA ASP A 131 16.81 19.20 -4.39
C ASP A 131 15.99 18.49 -5.48
N PRO A 132 15.49 19.25 -6.49
CA PRO A 132 14.66 18.69 -7.56
C PRO A 132 15.39 17.64 -8.40
N THR A 133 16.73 17.66 -8.43
CA THR A 133 17.51 16.69 -9.18
C THR A 133 17.48 15.34 -8.48
N THR A 134 17.78 15.31 -7.18
CA THR A 134 17.71 14.08 -6.37
C THR A 134 16.27 13.55 -6.31
N PHE A 135 15.27 14.42 -6.15
CA PHE A 135 13.87 14.04 -6.25
C PHE A 135 13.55 13.35 -7.59
N GLY A 136 14.02 13.89 -8.72
CA GLY A 136 13.81 13.29 -10.03
C GLY A 136 14.36 11.87 -10.15
N TYR A 137 15.52 11.59 -9.54
CA TYR A 137 16.09 10.24 -9.47
C TYR A 137 15.26 9.30 -8.60
N VAL A 138 14.84 9.75 -7.41
CA VAL A 138 13.96 8.97 -6.51
C VAL A 138 12.65 8.64 -7.21
N ARG A 139 11.95 9.65 -7.75
CA ARG A 139 10.67 9.49 -8.45
C ARG A 139 10.72 8.41 -9.53
N ARG A 140 11.81 8.35 -10.29
CA ARG A 140 11.93 7.44 -11.43
C ARG A 140 12.43 6.04 -11.07
N HIS A 141 13.33 5.94 -10.09
CA HIS A 141 14.14 4.74 -9.89
C HIS A 141 14.06 4.14 -8.48
N TRP A 142 13.11 4.57 -7.64
CA TRP A 142 12.96 4.02 -6.29
C TRP A 142 12.78 2.49 -6.29
N TRP A 143 12.04 1.92 -7.24
CA TRP A 143 11.78 0.49 -7.33
C TRP A 143 13.05 -0.33 -7.64
N GLU A 144 13.93 0.14 -8.52
CA GLU A 144 15.24 -0.49 -8.74
C GLU A 144 16.15 -0.34 -7.51
N ALA A 145 16.06 0.79 -6.80
CA ALA A 145 16.79 0.97 -5.56
C ALA A 145 16.31 0.01 -4.46
N GLN A 146 14.99 -0.24 -4.38
CA GLN A 146 14.43 -1.27 -3.49
C GLN A 146 15.02 -2.64 -3.81
N ALA A 147 14.94 -3.06 -5.08
CA ALA A 147 15.49 -4.33 -5.52
C ALA A 147 17.00 -4.44 -5.24
N ALA A 148 17.75 -3.34 -5.41
CA ALA A 148 19.18 -3.31 -5.11
C ALA A 148 19.47 -3.43 -3.61
N ILE A 149 18.65 -2.83 -2.74
CA ILE A 149 18.79 -2.92 -1.28
C ILE A 149 18.47 -4.35 -0.82
N GLU A 150 17.30 -4.86 -1.21
CA GLU A 150 16.78 -6.15 -0.76
C GLU A 150 17.58 -7.33 -1.32
N GLY A 151 18.18 -7.18 -2.50
CA GLY A 151 19.07 -8.16 -3.11
C GLY A 151 20.53 -8.08 -2.66
N CYS A 152 20.93 -7.09 -1.86
CA CYS A 152 22.34 -6.93 -1.48
C CYS A 152 22.69 -7.69 -0.21
N GLU A 153 23.66 -8.61 -0.30
CA GLU A 153 24.14 -9.38 0.85
C GLU A 153 25.06 -8.59 1.80
N ARG A 154 25.41 -7.34 1.46
CA ARG A 154 26.33 -6.52 2.25
C ARG A 154 25.57 -5.56 3.14
N ASN A 155 25.96 -5.46 4.41
CA ASN A 155 25.38 -4.47 5.33
C ASN A 155 25.73 -3.02 4.97
N TYR A 156 26.94 -2.77 4.45
CA TYR A 156 27.45 -1.42 4.20
C TYR A 156 27.98 -1.20 2.76
N PRO A 157 27.15 -1.39 1.71
CA PRO A 157 27.60 -1.30 0.33
C PRO A 157 27.75 0.15 -0.14
N GLN A 158 28.64 0.34 -1.11
CA GLN A 158 28.57 1.48 -2.03
C GLN A 158 27.48 1.22 -3.09
N ALA A 159 26.94 2.26 -3.72
CA ALA A 159 25.96 2.13 -4.80
C ALA A 159 26.41 1.15 -5.91
N LYS A 160 27.69 1.19 -6.30
CA LYS A 160 28.26 0.23 -7.27
C LYS A 160 28.17 -1.23 -6.83
N GLN A 161 28.33 -1.48 -5.52
CA GLN A 161 28.28 -2.84 -4.98
C GLN A 161 26.84 -3.34 -4.90
N ALA A 162 25.89 -2.50 -4.48
CA ALA A 162 24.46 -2.83 -4.51
C ALA A 162 23.96 -3.06 -5.95
N HIS A 163 24.40 -2.23 -6.90
CA HIS A 163 24.05 -2.34 -8.33
C HIS A 163 24.45 -3.68 -8.97
N THR A 164 25.49 -4.35 -8.45
CA THR A 164 26.01 -5.59 -9.05
C THR A 164 25.02 -6.75 -9.04
N GLY A 165 24.03 -6.73 -8.13
CA GLY A 165 22.98 -7.75 -8.04
C GLY A 165 21.80 -7.55 -8.98
N LEU A 166 21.69 -6.39 -9.64
CA LEU A 166 20.55 -6.09 -10.52
C LEU A 166 20.68 -6.79 -11.87
N SER A 167 19.57 -7.34 -12.34
CA SER A 167 19.45 -7.93 -13.68
C SER A 167 18.87 -6.91 -14.65
N ASP A 168 19.60 -6.61 -15.73
CA ASP A 168 19.21 -5.63 -16.77
C ASP A 168 18.72 -4.26 -16.23
N PRO A 169 19.49 -3.56 -15.37
CA PRO A 169 19.05 -2.33 -14.74
C PRO A 169 18.95 -1.15 -15.73
N GLU A 170 17.89 -0.34 -15.64
CA GLU A 170 17.82 0.95 -16.33
C GLU A 170 18.78 1.95 -15.68
N THR A 171 19.08 1.76 -14.39
CA THR A 171 20.02 2.61 -13.67
C THR A 171 21.48 2.24 -13.95
N THR A 172 22.34 3.25 -13.92
CA THR A 172 23.79 3.06 -13.73
C THR A 172 24.12 3.06 -12.23
N PRO A 173 25.31 2.58 -11.79
CA PRO A 173 25.75 2.76 -10.40
C PRO A 173 25.69 4.20 -9.90
N ARG A 174 25.92 5.18 -10.79
CA ARG A 174 25.83 6.61 -10.47
C ARG A 174 24.37 7.03 -10.26
N THR A 175 23.48 6.61 -11.14
CA THR A 175 22.03 6.88 -11.02
C THR A 175 21.46 6.27 -9.75
N LEU A 176 21.77 4.99 -9.49
CA LEU A 176 21.40 4.31 -8.25
C LEU A 176 21.96 5.05 -7.03
N GLY A 177 23.20 5.55 -7.09
CA GLY A 177 23.80 6.33 -6.03
C GLY A 177 23.05 7.63 -5.71
N MET A 178 22.56 8.34 -6.72
CA MET A 178 21.72 9.53 -6.51
C MET A 178 20.37 9.15 -5.89
N THR A 179 19.75 8.07 -6.36
CA THR A 179 18.50 7.54 -5.81
C THR A 179 18.66 7.15 -4.33
N LEU A 180 19.71 6.39 -3.99
CA LEU A 180 19.99 5.98 -2.60
C LEU A 180 20.27 7.18 -1.69
N SER A 181 20.93 8.23 -2.20
CA SER A 181 21.13 9.46 -1.43
C SER A 181 19.80 10.17 -1.12
N GLY A 182 18.88 10.18 -2.09
CA GLY A 182 17.53 10.70 -1.88
C GLY A 182 16.73 9.86 -0.88
N LEU A 183 16.79 8.53 -0.99
CA LEU A 183 16.15 7.60 -0.05
C LEU A 183 16.71 7.75 1.37
N ALA A 184 18.02 7.99 1.52
CA ALA A 184 18.60 8.30 2.82
C ALA A 184 18.11 9.65 3.39
N THR A 185 17.93 10.66 2.53
CA THR A 185 17.33 11.94 2.93
C THR A 185 15.88 11.79 3.38
N LEU A 186 15.15 10.84 2.76
CA LEU A 186 13.79 10.48 3.13
C LEU A 186 13.71 9.50 4.31
N GLY A 187 14.84 9.14 4.93
CA GLY A 187 14.89 8.28 6.11
C GLY A 187 14.61 6.79 5.85
N VAL A 188 14.64 6.33 4.60
CA VAL A 188 14.43 4.91 4.25
C VAL A 188 15.62 4.04 4.66
N LEU A 189 16.80 4.62 4.68
CA LEU A 189 18.05 3.98 5.12
C LEU A 189 19.01 5.07 5.59
N GLU A 190 20.13 4.68 6.20
CA GLU A 190 21.15 5.63 6.65
C GLU A 190 22.41 5.59 5.79
N THR A 191 23.28 6.58 5.97
CA THR A 191 24.64 6.55 5.41
C THR A 191 25.64 6.09 6.46
N TRP A 192 26.52 5.16 6.10
CA TRP A 192 27.55 4.65 6.99
C TRP A 192 28.86 5.43 6.89
N GLY A 193 29.12 6.24 7.92
CA GLY A 193 30.40 6.90 8.20
C GLY A 193 30.67 8.18 7.39
N GLU A 194 31.38 9.13 8.01
CA GLU A 194 31.99 10.25 7.29
C GLU A 194 33.23 9.75 6.56
N THR A 195 33.12 9.48 5.26
CA THR A 195 34.26 8.99 4.48
C THR A 195 34.68 9.98 3.40
N VAL A 196 35.99 10.14 3.20
CA VAL A 196 36.61 10.85 2.06
C VAL A 196 36.47 10.06 0.74
N GLY A 197 35.79 8.92 0.76
CA GLY A 197 35.56 8.03 -0.39
C GLY A 197 34.10 7.98 -0.83
N PRO A 198 33.73 7.06 -1.75
CA PRO A 198 32.34 6.92 -2.17
C PRO A 198 31.44 6.54 -0.99
N THR A 199 30.30 7.22 -0.88
CA THR A 199 29.28 7.02 0.15
C THR A 199 28.96 5.54 0.32
N ARG A 200 28.92 5.09 1.59
CA ARG A 200 28.39 3.78 1.97
C ARG A 200 27.02 3.99 2.59
N TYR A 201 26.13 3.06 2.31
CA TYR A 201 24.77 3.04 2.84
C TYR A 201 24.66 1.98 3.91
N ASP A 202 23.94 2.26 4.99
CA ASP A 202 23.65 1.30 6.05
C ASP A 202 22.33 0.58 5.73
N LEU A 203 22.44 -0.62 5.18
CA LEU A 203 21.26 -1.45 4.89
C LEU A 203 20.71 -2.13 6.15
N THR A 204 21.42 -2.08 7.28
CA THR A 204 20.89 -2.60 8.56
C THR A 204 19.86 -1.65 9.17
N ALA A 205 19.88 -0.38 8.76
CA ALA A 205 18.88 0.63 9.08
C ALA A 205 17.77 0.75 8.02
N TYR A 206 17.68 -0.20 7.08
CA TYR A 206 16.64 -0.18 6.05
C TYR A 206 15.24 -0.33 6.66
N ASP A 207 14.38 0.64 6.38
CA ASP A 207 12.96 0.63 6.76
C ASP A 207 12.10 0.26 5.53
N PRO A 208 11.65 -1.01 5.43
CA PRO A 208 10.83 -1.46 4.30
C PRO A 208 9.43 -0.83 4.29
N GLY A 209 8.86 -0.51 5.46
CA GLY A 209 7.55 0.13 5.54
C GLY A 209 7.60 1.55 4.99
N ARG A 210 8.67 2.28 5.32
CA ARG A 210 8.92 3.61 4.77
C ARG A 210 9.27 3.57 3.29
N MET A 211 10.02 2.56 2.83
CA MET A 211 10.27 2.37 1.39
C MET A 211 8.97 2.15 0.61
N TRP A 212 8.08 1.30 1.13
CA TRP A 212 6.76 1.08 0.56
C TRP A 212 5.94 2.39 0.50
N ALA A 213 5.92 3.16 1.58
CA ALA A 213 5.22 4.45 1.62
C ALA A 213 5.77 5.48 0.63
N VAL A 214 7.10 5.53 0.42
CA VAL A 214 7.73 6.35 -0.63
C VAL A 214 7.20 5.92 -2.00
N GLY A 215 7.24 4.62 -2.29
CA GLY A 215 6.76 4.07 -3.56
C GLY A 215 5.30 4.40 -3.83
N ALA A 216 4.43 4.15 -2.85
CA ALA A 216 3.00 4.42 -2.91
C ALA A 216 2.70 5.91 -3.15
N THR A 217 3.37 6.79 -2.42
CA THR A 217 3.18 8.24 -2.57
C THR A 217 3.59 8.71 -3.97
N LEU A 218 4.71 8.21 -4.50
CA LEU A 218 5.19 8.56 -5.83
C LEU A 218 4.33 7.97 -6.95
N ALA A 219 3.68 6.83 -6.72
CA ALA A 219 2.75 6.23 -7.65
C ALA A 219 1.45 7.03 -7.72
N ALA A 220 0.88 7.38 -6.57
CA ALA A 220 -0.34 8.20 -6.47
C ALA A 220 -0.18 9.59 -7.12
N ASP A 221 0.96 10.27 -6.94
CA ASP A 221 1.23 11.59 -7.57
C ASP A 221 1.28 11.54 -9.11
N ARG A 222 1.45 10.35 -9.72
CA ARG A 222 1.37 10.20 -11.19
C ARG A 222 -0.07 10.22 -11.67
N THR A 223 -0.98 9.61 -10.93
CA THR A 223 -2.39 9.46 -11.30
C THR A 223 -3.12 10.80 -11.31
N ASP A 224 -2.73 11.74 -10.45
CA ASP A 224 -3.32 13.10 -10.39
C ASP A 224 -2.77 14.07 -11.46
N GLY A 225 -1.64 13.72 -12.11
CA GLY A 225 -0.87 14.65 -12.95
C GLY A 225 -0.82 14.34 -14.44
N GLU A 226 -1.36 13.21 -14.89
CA GLU A 226 -1.30 12.78 -16.29
C GLU A 226 -2.63 13.07 -16.99
N PRO A 227 -2.72 14.04 -17.93
CA PRO A 227 -3.86 14.10 -18.81
C PRO A 227 -3.86 12.83 -19.65
N THR A 228 -4.91 12.02 -19.52
CA THR A 228 -5.20 10.90 -20.41
C THR A 228 -5.28 11.45 -21.83
N ASN A 229 -4.22 11.28 -22.62
CA ASN A 229 -4.30 11.46 -24.06
C ASN A 229 -4.97 10.22 -24.63
N ASP A 230 -6.29 10.28 -24.75
CA ASP A 230 -7.02 9.60 -25.83
C ASP A 230 -6.70 10.26 -27.18
#